data_AF-A0A350XXU0-F1
#
_entry.id   AF-A0A350XXU0-F1
#
_cell.length_a   1.000
_cell.length_b   1.000
_cell.length_c   1.000
_cell.angle_alpha   90.00
_cell.angle_beta   90.00
_cell.angle_gamma   90.00
#
_symmetry.space_group_name_H-M   'P 1'
#
loop_
_entity.id
_entity.type
_entity.pdbx_description
1 polymer ?
#
loop_
_entity_poly.entity_id
_entity_poly.type
_entity_poly.pdbx_seq_one_letter_code
_entity_poly.pdbx_strand_id
1 'polypeptide(L)' 'MTYYEYYLKANKIYSIIVKDEALSLDEIKSTIKTVLPEYNFPHLFKVVDEIPINAVGKTDYIKIEKELIYGC' A
#
# COMPACT_ATOMS: atom_id res chain seq x y z
N MET A 1 6.37 5.52 -19.13
CA MET A 1 6.09 6.59 -18.17
C MET A 1 4.61 6.91 -18.19
N THR A 2 3.82 6.03 -17.56
CA THR A 2 2.39 6.26 -17.33
C THR A 2 2.21 7.25 -16.17
N TYR A 3 1.06 7.91 -16.08
CA TYR A 3 0.74 8.87 -15.01
C TYR A 3 0.91 8.24 -13.60
N TYR A 4 0.59 6.94 -13.46
CA TYR A 4 0.73 6.20 -12.22
C TYR A 4 2.20 6.05 -11.76
N GLU A 5 3.11 5.72 -12.67
CA GLU A 5 4.55 5.62 -12.38
C GLU A 5 5.12 6.96 -11.88
N TYR A 6 4.64 8.08 -12.46
CA TYR A 6 5.03 9.43 -12.02
C TYR A 6 4.45 9.76 -10.63
N TYR A 7 3.18 9.44 -10.38
CA TYR A 7 2.50 9.74 -9.12
C TYR A 7 3.13 9.01 -7.92
N LEU A 8 3.64 7.79 -8.11
CA LEU A 8 4.28 7.00 -7.07
C LEU A 8 5.75 7.36 -6.80
N LYS A 9 6.44 7.98 -7.76
CA LYS A 9 7.80 8.51 -7.56
C LYS A 9 7.86 9.82 -6.77
N ALA A 10 6.72 10.48 -6.54
CA ALA A 10 6.64 11.64 -5.65
C ALA A 10 6.71 11.19 -4.18
N ASN A 11 7.17 12.05 -3.26
CA ASN A 11 7.16 11.80 -1.80
C ASN A 11 5.75 11.51 -1.28
N LYS A 12 5.32 10.25 -1.37
CA LYS A 12 3.97 9.79 -1.06
C LYS A 12 4.04 8.57 -0.16
N ILE A 13 3.13 8.54 0.81
CA ILE A 13 2.99 7.42 1.74
C ILE A 13 2.04 6.41 1.11
N TYR A 14 2.49 5.16 1.04
CA TYR A 14 1.69 4.04 0.57
C TYR A 14 1.44 3.05 1.71
N SER A 15 0.34 2.32 1.61
CA SER A 15 -0.03 1.27 2.54
C SER A 15 -0.40 0.00 1.77
N ILE A 16 0.13 -1.12 2.22
CA ILE A 16 -0.24 -2.46 1.75
C ILE A 16 -1.00 -3.15 2.86
N ILE A 17 -2.12 -3.75 2.49
CA ILE A 17 -3.04 -4.36 3.44
C ILE A 17 -3.43 -5.74 2.92
N VAL A 18 -3.27 -6.74 3.78
CA VAL A 18 -4.01 -8.00 3.67
C VAL A 18 -5.25 -7.84 4.53
N LYS A 19 -6.42 -8.13 3.99
CA LYS A 19 -7.70 -8.03 4.71
C LYS A 19 -8.57 -9.24 4.40
N ASP A 20 -9.47 -9.56 5.31
CA ASP A 20 -10.58 -10.46 5.01
C ASP A 20 -11.54 -9.82 3.98
N GLU A 21 -12.20 -10.66 3.17
CA GLU A 21 -13.15 -10.20 2.16
C GLU A 21 -14.33 -9.42 2.76
N ALA A 22 -14.79 -9.85 3.95
CA ALA A 22 -15.90 -9.23 4.66
C ALA A 22 -15.65 -7.79 5.13
N LEU A 23 -14.38 -7.39 5.28
CA LEU A 23 -14.02 -6.02 5.68
C LEU A 23 -13.94 -5.10 4.46
N SER A 24 -14.63 -3.97 4.48
CA SER A 24 -14.48 -2.98 3.42
C SER A 24 -13.22 -2.14 3.63
N LEU A 25 -12.61 -1.70 2.52
CA LEU A 25 -11.46 -0.81 2.60
C LEU A 25 -11.81 0.55 3.20
N ASP A 26 -13.06 1.00 3.05
CA ASP A 26 -13.53 2.29 3.57
C ASP A 26 -13.70 2.26 5.09
N GLU A 27 -14.17 1.15 5.68
CA GLU A 27 -14.18 0.96 7.13
C GLU A 27 -12.76 1.02 7.70
N ILE A 28 -11.82 0.31 7.08
CA ILE A 28 -10.40 0.31 7.50
C ILE A 28 -9.83 1.74 7.43
N LYS A 29 -10.04 2.44 6.33
CA LYS A 29 -9.61 3.84 6.16
C LYS A 29 -10.22 4.76 7.21
N SER A 30 -11.51 4.60 7.51
CA SER A 30 -12.21 5.39 8.52
C SER A 30 -11.56 5.19 9.89
N THR A 31 -11.28 3.95 10.28
CA THR A 31 -10.57 3.65 11.54
C THR A 31 -9.17 4.27 11.57
N ILE A 32 -8.38 4.11 10.50
CA ILE A 32 -7.02 4.67 10.43
C ILE A 32 -7.03 6.19 10.58
N LYS A 33 -8.01 6.90 10.01
CA LYS A 33 -8.15 8.37 10.16
C LYS A 33 -8.38 8.83 11.60
N THR A 34 -8.90 7.96 12.47
CA THR A 34 -9.10 8.31 13.89
C THR A 34 -7.81 8.26 14.70
N VAL A 35 -6.78 7.55 14.21
CA VAL A 35 -5.53 7.29 14.94
C VAL A 35 -4.30 7.93 14.27
N LEU A 36 -4.32 8.12 12.95
CA LEU A 36 -3.24 8.76 12.21
C LEU A 36 -3.61 10.21 11.85
N PRO A 37 -2.68 11.16 12.01
CA PRO A 37 -2.87 12.51 11.51
C PRO A 37 -2.89 12.52 9.97
N GLU A 38 -3.57 13.51 9.39
CA GLU A 38 -3.81 13.58 7.93
C GLU A 38 -2.53 13.53 7.10
N TYR A 39 -1.44 14.13 7.57
CA TYR A 39 -0.17 14.16 6.86
C TYR A 39 0.53 12.78 6.79
N ASN A 40 0.21 11.86 7.70
CA ASN A 40 0.69 10.46 7.66
C ASN A 40 -0.32 9.51 7.03
N PHE A 41 -1.51 10.02 6.66
CA PHE A 41 -2.53 9.18 6.05
C PHE A 41 -2.04 8.71 4.67
N PRO A 42 -2.02 7.40 4.40
CA PRO A 42 -1.55 6.89 3.13
C PRO A 42 -2.36 7.45 1.96
N HIS A 43 -1.65 7.87 0.92
CA HIS A 43 -2.25 8.37 -0.30
C HIS A 43 -2.77 7.23 -1.19
N LEU A 44 -2.12 6.07 -1.07
CA LEU A 44 -2.47 4.87 -1.82
C LEU A 44 -2.58 3.68 -0.87
N PHE A 45 -3.65 2.91 -1.06
CA PHE A 45 -3.89 1.66 -0.38
C PHE A 45 -3.94 0.55 -1.41
N LYS A 46 -3.08 -0.45 -1.26
CA LYS A 46 -3.05 -1.64 -2.11
C LYS A 46 -3.47 -2.83 -1.27
N VAL A 47 -4.54 -3.49 -1.69
CA VAL A 47 -4.94 -4.78 -1.12
C VAL A 47 -4.19 -5.87 -1.86
N VAL A 48 -3.61 -6.80 -1.10
CA VAL A 48 -2.88 -7.97 -1.60
C VAL A 48 -3.35 -9.22 -0.86
N ASP A 49 -3.22 -10.38 -1.48
CA ASP A 49 -3.58 -11.65 -0.86
C ASP A 49 -2.59 -12.04 0.25
N GLU A 50 -1.31 -11.71 0.07
CA GLU A 50 -0.26 -11.95 1.04
C GLU A 50 0.79 -10.83 1.02
N ILE A 51 1.48 -10.63 2.15
CA ILE A 51 2.59 -9.69 2.22
C ILE A 51 3.81 -10.30 1.51
N PRO A 52 4.37 -9.65 0.48
CA PRO A 52 5.55 -10.17 -0.21
C PRO A 52 6.73 -10.34 0.76
N ILE A 53 7.35 -11.52 0.73
CA ILE A 53 8.55 -11.84 1.51
C ILE A 53 9.72 -12.23 0.60
N ASN A 54 10.93 -11.90 1.04
CA ASN A 54 12.16 -12.28 0.36
C ASN A 54 12.60 -13.69 0.77
N ALA A 55 13.66 -14.20 0.12
CA ALA A 55 14.19 -15.55 0.39
C ALA A 55 14.63 -15.79 1.85
N VAL A 56 14.81 -14.72 2.64
CA VAL A 56 15.22 -14.78 4.05
C VAL A 56 14.01 -14.57 4.99
N GLY A 57 12.79 -14.50 4.45
CA GLY A 57 11.55 -14.37 5.21
C GLY A 57 11.23 -12.96 5.73
N LYS A 58 11.95 -11.93 5.26
CA LYS A 58 11.61 -10.52 5.57
C LYS A 58 10.73 -9.94 4.49
N THR A 59 9.96 -8.90 4.84
CA THR A 59 9.18 -8.13 3.86
C THR A 59 10.03 -7.70 2.67
N ASP A 60 9.56 -8.00 1.47
CA ASP A 60 10.23 -7.66 0.21
C ASP A 60 9.76 -6.29 -0.29
N TYR A 61 10.44 -5.24 0.19
CA TYR A 61 10.17 -3.87 -0.21
C TYR A 61 10.43 -3.61 -1.70
N ILE A 62 11.32 -4.38 -2.35
CA ILE A 62 11.64 -4.22 -3.77
C ILE A 62 10.49 -4.75 -4.63
N LYS A 63 9.96 -5.92 -4.27
CA LYS A 63 8.79 -6.49 -4.96
C LYS A 63 7.56 -5.60 -4.77
N ILE A 64 7.35 -5.12 -3.56
CA ILE A 64 6.32 -4.13 -3.22
C ILE A 64 6.43 -2.88 -4.11
N GLU A 65 7.61 -2.27 -4.16
CA GLU A 65 7.82 -1.06 -4.96
C GLU A 65 7.55 -1.31 -6.44
N LYS A 66 7.96 -2.47 -6.97
CA LYS A 66 7.71 -2.81 -8.37
C LYS A 66 6.23 -3.00 -8.68
N GLU A 67 5.50 -3.74 -7.86
CA GLU A 67 4.07 -3.97 -8.03
C GLU A 67 3.27 -2.67 -7.89
N LEU A 68 3.71 -1.76 -7.02
CA LEU A 68 3.10 -0.45 -6.86
C LEU A 68 3.39 0.43 -8.10
N ILE A 69 4.66 0.62 -8.46
CA ILE A 69 5.10 1.58 -9.50
C ILE A 69 4.73 1.11 -10.90
N TYR A 70 5.01 -0.16 -11.23
CA TYR A 70 4.94 -0.66 -12.60
C TYR A 70 3.66 -1.44 -12.90
N GLY A 71 2.85 -1.74 -11.88
CA GLY A 71 1.55 -2.41 -12.03
C GLY A 71 1.61 -3.79 -12.70
N CYS A 72 2.80 -4.40 -12.70
CA CYS A 72 3.10 -5.70 -13.30
C CYS A 72 2.92 -6.83 -12.29
#